data_AF-A0ABD6WK86-F1
#
_entry.id   AF-A0ABD6WK86-F1
#
_cell.length_a   1.000
_cell.length_b   1.000
_cell.length_c   1.000
_cell.angle_alpha   90.00
_cell.angle_beta   90.00
_cell.angle_gamma   90.00
#
_symmetry.space_group_name_H-M   'P 1'
#
loop_
_entity.id
_entity.type
_entity.pdbx_description
1 polymer ?
#
loop_
_entity_poly.entity_id
_entity_poly.type
_entity_poly.pdbx_seq_one_letter_code
_entity_poly.pdbx_strand_id
1 'polypeptide(L)'
;MTNAHDQPGAGRPEPQYGEYAPPGWSWQPPEDAVVVPDPRGSETDPRPATAPAAKPVAHPVDRLLTIVLLALGVFFAVPTLLDPSSFATTLQELYRSQGIGTYASPELARILGVVVALAQSLIVAFAVWISIRRLRAGKRAVLVPILGIAATVLLSLIVAAIAILGDPTFAEYVTRMSGSQGGAGTDV
;
A
#
# COMPACT_ATOMS: atom_id res chain seq x y z
N MET A 1 -43.52 47.32 53.39
CA MET A 1 -43.92 45.96 52.98
C MET A 1 -43.33 45.72 51.59
N THR A 2 -42.71 44.55 51.37
CA THR A 2 -41.87 44.13 50.19
C THR A 2 -40.47 44.78 50.15
N ASN A 3 -39.34 44.15 49.78
CA ASN A 3 -38.86 42.76 49.56
C ASN A 3 -37.33 42.88 49.26
N ALA A 4 -36.47 41.91 49.63
CA ALA A 4 -35.24 41.50 48.87
C ALA A 4 -34.17 40.69 49.67
N HIS A 5 -34.03 39.41 49.29
CA HIS A 5 -32.78 38.63 49.11
C HIS A 5 -31.98 38.05 50.30
N ASP A 6 -32.09 36.71 50.41
CA ASP A 6 -31.00 35.71 50.46
C ASP A 6 -30.00 35.66 51.64
N GLN A 7 -30.02 34.55 52.38
CA GLN A 7 -28.99 33.51 52.17
C GLN A 7 -29.38 32.17 52.83
N PRO A 8 -29.61 31.11 52.04
CA PRO A 8 -29.87 29.76 52.54
C PRO A 8 -28.59 29.05 52.98
N GLY A 9 -28.65 28.40 54.14
CA GLY A 9 -27.85 27.23 54.54
C GLY A 9 -26.35 27.29 54.27
N ALA A 10 -25.58 27.82 55.22
CA ALA A 10 -24.15 27.50 55.31
C ALA A 10 -24.01 25.99 55.59
N GLY A 11 -23.80 25.21 54.55
CA GLY A 11 -23.65 23.76 54.61
C GLY A 11 -22.50 23.37 55.54
N ARG A 12 -22.72 22.32 56.34
CA ARG A 12 -21.64 21.63 57.06
C ARG A 12 -20.61 21.15 56.03
N PRO A 13 -19.30 21.37 56.22
CA PRO A 13 -18.29 20.95 55.25
C PRO A 13 -18.41 19.44 55.01
N GLU A 14 -18.44 19.04 53.74
CA GLU A 14 -18.50 17.64 53.35
C GLU A 14 -17.21 16.92 53.80
N PRO A 15 -17.32 15.79 54.51
CA PRO A 15 -16.16 15.01 54.92
C PRO A 15 -15.44 14.50 53.67
N GLN A 16 -14.10 14.56 53.69
CA GLN A 16 -13.32 14.06 52.56
C GLN A 16 -13.31 12.53 52.56
N TYR A 17 -13.21 11.93 51.38
CA TYR A 17 -13.23 10.47 51.21
C TYR A 17 -12.21 9.78 52.13
N GLY A 18 -12.68 8.82 52.93
CA GLY A 18 -11.86 8.07 53.88
C GLY A 18 -12.00 8.47 55.36
N GLU A 19 -12.75 9.53 55.68
CA GLU A 19 -12.91 10.00 57.06
C GLU A 19 -13.77 9.07 57.96
N TYR A 20 -14.60 8.22 57.36
CA TYR A 20 -15.41 7.22 58.09
C TYR A 20 -14.83 5.80 58.07
N ALA A 21 -13.69 5.58 57.41
CA ALA A 21 -13.04 4.29 57.40
C ALA A 21 -12.07 4.22 58.61
N PRO A 22 -12.25 3.28 59.56
CA PRO A 22 -11.28 3.09 60.62
C PRO A 22 -9.88 2.81 60.04
N PRO A 23 -8.79 3.30 60.67
CA PRO A 23 -7.45 2.98 60.20
C PRO A 23 -7.25 1.45 60.21
N GLY A 24 -7.01 0.88 59.03
CA GLY A 24 -6.84 -0.56 58.83
C GLY A 24 -8.03 -1.29 58.19
N TRP A 25 -9.10 -0.60 57.80
CA TRP A 25 -10.21 -1.22 57.08
C TRP A 25 -9.90 -1.37 55.58
N SER A 26 -9.73 -2.62 55.13
CA SER A 26 -9.74 -2.99 53.71
C SER A 26 -11.02 -3.76 53.39
N TRP A 27 -11.73 -3.36 52.34
CA TRP A 27 -12.88 -4.15 51.88
C TRP A 27 -12.39 -5.42 51.19
N GLN A 28 -12.72 -6.59 51.75
CA GLN A 28 -12.63 -7.86 51.03
C GLN A 28 -14.03 -8.23 50.49
N PRO A 29 -14.19 -8.43 49.17
CA PRO A 29 -15.40 -9.01 48.62
C PRO A 29 -15.59 -10.44 49.16
N PRO A 30 -16.83 -10.87 49.48
CA PRO A 30 -17.13 -12.28 49.67
C PRO A 30 -16.75 -13.08 48.42
N GLU A 31 -16.13 -14.25 48.57
CA GLU A 31 -15.60 -15.03 47.45
C GLU A 31 -16.68 -15.51 46.45
N ASP A 32 -17.95 -15.51 46.86
CA ASP A 32 -19.11 -15.84 46.01
C ASP A 32 -19.82 -14.61 45.40
N ALA A 33 -19.20 -13.43 45.44
CA ALA A 33 -19.74 -12.24 44.79
C ALA A 33 -19.68 -12.39 43.26
N VAL A 34 -20.76 -12.92 42.66
CA VAL A 34 -20.95 -12.90 41.20
C VAL A 34 -20.96 -11.46 40.74
N VAL A 35 -19.89 -11.04 40.06
CA VAL A 35 -19.83 -9.76 39.36
C VAL A 35 -20.80 -9.82 38.18
N VAL A 36 -22.03 -9.37 38.42
CA VAL A 36 -23.01 -9.15 37.35
C VAL A 36 -22.60 -7.86 36.64
N PRO A 37 -22.24 -7.89 35.34
CA PRO A 37 -21.99 -6.66 34.59
C PRO A 37 -23.28 -5.83 34.57
N ASP A 38 -23.23 -4.61 35.10
CA ASP A 38 -24.36 -3.69 35.08
C ASP A 38 -24.70 -3.30 33.63
N PRO A 39 -25.90 -3.61 33.10
CA PRO A 39 -26.28 -3.25 31.74
C PRO A 39 -26.64 -1.76 31.60
N ARG A 40 -26.55 -0.96 32.67
CA ARG A 40 -26.71 0.50 32.61
C ARG A 40 -25.41 1.15 33.03
N GLY A 41 -24.68 1.62 32.02
CA GLY A 41 -23.41 2.31 32.17
C GLY A 41 -23.48 3.41 33.22
N SER A 42 -22.52 3.39 34.14
CA SER A 42 -22.31 4.44 35.12
C SER A 42 -21.75 5.67 34.40
N GLU A 43 -22.65 6.55 33.95
CA GLU A 43 -22.33 7.90 33.51
C GLU A 43 -22.01 8.78 34.72
N THR A 44 -20.73 9.00 35.03
CA THR A 44 -20.28 10.20 35.76
C THR A 44 -18.82 10.53 35.43
N ASP A 45 -18.61 11.76 34.96
CA ASP A 45 -17.38 12.50 34.65
C ASP A 45 -16.87 12.45 33.18
N PRO A 46 -17.04 13.52 32.37
CA PRO A 46 -16.47 13.64 31.03
C PRO A 46 -14.98 13.99 31.08
N ARG A 47 -14.18 13.16 31.73
CA ARG A 47 -12.75 13.10 31.40
C ARG A 47 -12.66 12.39 30.06
N PRO A 48 -11.96 12.90 29.03
CA PRO A 48 -11.74 12.14 27.81
C PRO A 48 -11.05 10.85 28.23
N ALA A 49 -11.81 9.75 28.27
CA ALA A 49 -11.26 8.43 28.44
C ALA A 49 -10.31 8.28 27.26
N THR A 50 -9.02 8.40 27.53
CA THR A 50 -8.02 7.96 26.57
C THR A 50 -8.24 6.46 26.53
N ALA A 51 -9.06 6.03 25.56
CA ALA A 51 -9.29 4.63 25.28
C ALA A 51 -7.91 3.96 25.28
N PRO A 52 -7.73 2.81 25.94
CA PRO A 52 -6.47 2.09 25.87
C PRO A 52 -6.12 2.00 24.39
N ALA A 53 -5.04 2.65 23.96
CA ALA A 53 -4.63 2.65 22.58
C ALA A 53 -4.53 1.18 22.20
N ALA A 54 -5.47 0.69 21.38
CA ALA A 54 -5.55 -0.70 21.00
C ALA A 54 -4.15 -1.09 20.54
N LYS A 55 -3.51 -2.04 21.24
CA LYS A 55 -2.16 -2.48 20.89
C LYS A 55 -2.16 -2.75 19.39
N PRO A 56 -1.30 -2.08 18.60
CA PRO A 56 -1.33 -2.26 17.17
C PRO A 56 -1.12 -3.74 16.91
N VAL A 57 -2.14 -4.41 16.37
CA VAL A 57 -2.04 -5.81 15.97
C VAL A 57 -0.92 -5.84 14.94
N ALA A 58 0.24 -6.33 15.37
CA ALA A 58 1.37 -6.50 14.49
C ALA A 58 0.91 -7.47 13.41
N HIS A 59 0.85 -7.00 12.16
CA HIS A 59 0.65 -7.86 11.00
C HIS A 59 2.04 -8.21 10.45
N PRO A 60 2.72 -9.25 10.96
CA PRO A 60 4.03 -9.65 10.47
C PRO A 60 3.99 -10.04 8.99
N VAL A 61 2.85 -10.58 8.54
CA VAL A 61 2.61 -10.95 7.14
C VAL A 61 2.59 -9.71 6.24
N ASP A 62 1.91 -8.62 6.63
CA ASP A 62 1.93 -7.34 5.88
C ASP A 62 3.36 -6.83 5.69
N ARG A 63 4.18 -6.93 6.74
CA ARG A 63 5.57 -6.46 6.72
C ARG A 63 6.44 -7.32 5.81
N LEU A 64 6.34 -8.65 5.92
CA LEU A 64 7.07 -9.56 5.05
C LEU A 64 6.67 -9.35 3.58
N LEU A 65 5.37 -9.25 3.29
CA LEU A 65 4.85 -9.03 1.93
C LEU A 65 5.36 -7.70 1.35
N THR A 66 5.38 -6.65 2.18
CA THR A 66 5.93 -5.33 1.80
C THR A 66 7.41 -5.43 1.47
N ILE A 67 8.21 -6.13 2.29
CA ILE A 67 9.65 -6.30 2.06
C ILE A 67 9.90 -7.12 0.78
N VAL A 68 9.17 -8.22 0.59
CA VAL A 68 9.29 -9.07 -0.60
C VAL A 68 8.92 -8.29 -1.85
N LEU A 69 7.80 -7.55 -1.85
CA LEU A 69 7.44 -6.70 -2.99
C LEU A 69 8.46 -5.59 -3.24
N LEU A 70 9.03 -5.01 -2.19
CA LEU A 70 10.06 -3.98 -2.33
C LEU A 70 11.33 -4.55 -2.96
N ALA A 71 11.79 -5.70 -2.44
CA ALA A 71 12.93 -6.42 -2.98
C ALA A 71 12.68 -6.82 -4.43
N LEU A 72 11.47 -7.26 -4.77
CA LEU A 72 11.07 -7.60 -6.13
C LEU A 72 11.11 -6.37 -7.05
N GLY A 73 10.50 -5.25 -6.63
CA GLY A 73 10.51 -4.01 -7.40
C GLY A 73 11.92 -3.47 -7.64
N VAL A 74 12.78 -3.49 -6.62
CA VAL A 74 14.19 -3.10 -6.74
C VAL A 74 14.96 -4.08 -7.64
N PHE A 75 14.74 -5.39 -7.47
CA PHE A 75 15.39 -6.43 -8.27
C PHE A 75 15.07 -6.30 -9.76
N PHE A 76 13.85 -5.90 -10.13
CA PHE A 76 13.50 -5.66 -11.53
C PHE A 76 13.97 -4.30 -12.06
N ALA A 77 13.99 -3.24 -11.23
CA ALA A 77 14.39 -1.91 -11.68
C ALA A 77 15.91 -1.74 -11.82
N VAL A 78 16.69 -2.35 -10.93
CA VAL A 78 18.16 -2.19 -10.88
C VAL A 78 18.84 -2.67 -12.16
N PRO A 79 18.56 -3.86 -12.72
CA PRO A 79 19.19 -4.30 -13.97
C PRO A 79 18.92 -3.35 -15.14
N THR A 80 17.67 -2.88 -15.27
CA THR A 80 17.26 -1.96 -16.33
C THR A 80 17.96 -0.60 -16.21
N LEU A 81 18.23 -0.15 -14.98
CA LEU A 81 19.02 1.05 -14.69
C LEU A 81 20.49 0.91 -15.09
N LEU A 82 21.11 -0.21 -14.75
CA LEU A 82 22.53 -0.44 -15.01
C LEU A 82 22.82 -0.73 -16.48
N ASP A 83 21.89 -1.39 -17.17
CA ASP A 83 22.00 -1.67 -18.60
C ASP A 83 20.70 -1.35 -19.32
N PRO A 84 20.48 -0.08 -19.71
CA PRO A 84 19.31 0.32 -20.50
C PRO A 84 19.26 -0.35 -21.88
N SER A 85 20.41 -0.84 -22.38
CA SER A 85 20.48 -1.53 -23.67
C SER A 85 19.90 -2.95 -23.61
N SER A 86 19.73 -3.51 -22.41
CA SER A 86 19.08 -4.80 -22.18
C SER A 86 17.67 -4.87 -22.77
N PHE A 87 16.94 -3.75 -22.85
CA PHE A 87 15.63 -3.69 -23.48
C PHE A 87 15.69 -4.01 -24.97
N ALA A 88 16.65 -3.43 -25.70
CA ALA A 88 16.84 -3.70 -27.13
C ALA A 88 17.25 -5.16 -27.37
N THR A 89 18.13 -5.71 -26.53
CA THR A 89 18.50 -7.12 -26.56
C THR A 89 17.31 -8.04 -26.33
N THR A 90 16.47 -7.71 -25.34
CA THR A 90 15.26 -8.48 -25.00
C THR A 90 14.25 -8.46 -26.14
N LEU A 91 14.02 -7.31 -26.77
CA LEU A 91 13.15 -7.21 -27.95
C LEU A 91 13.68 -8.03 -29.12
N GLN A 92 14.99 -7.95 -29.41
CA GLN A 92 15.58 -8.73 -30.48
C GLN A 92 15.45 -10.25 -30.23
N GLU A 93 15.60 -10.69 -28.98
CA GLU A 93 15.41 -12.08 -28.61
C GLU A 93 13.94 -12.51 -28.70
N LEU A 94 13.01 -11.63 -28.31
CA LEU A 94 11.58 -11.84 -28.51
C LEU A 94 11.28 -12.04 -30.00
N TYR A 95 11.83 -11.21 -30.90
CA TYR A 95 11.60 -11.34 -32.33
C TYR A 95 12.17 -12.63 -32.91
N ARG A 96 13.34 -13.08 -32.43
CA ARG A 96 13.94 -14.35 -32.83
C ARG A 96 13.11 -15.54 -32.35
N SER A 97 12.73 -15.54 -31.07
CA SER A 97 11.93 -16.62 -30.48
C SER A 97 10.54 -16.75 -31.12
N GLN A 98 9.96 -15.63 -31.55
CA GLN A 98 8.66 -15.60 -32.25
C GLN A 98 8.78 -15.83 -33.77
N GLY A 99 9.99 -15.98 -34.32
CA GLY A 99 10.20 -16.15 -35.76
C GLY A 99 9.83 -14.92 -36.61
N ILE A 100 9.74 -13.74 -35.99
CA ILE A 100 9.39 -12.48 -36.66
C ILE A 100 10.59 -11.96 -37.47
N GLY A 101 11.81 -12.16 -36.97
CA GLY A 101 13.06 -11.81 -37.67
C GLY A 101 13.96 -10.87 -36.88
N THR A 102 14.52 -9.87 -37.55
CA THR A 102 15.43 -8.89 -36.96
C THR A 102 14.69 -7.60 -36.66
N TYR A 103 14.87 -7.07 -35.45
CA TYR A 103 14.29 -5.79 -35.05
C TYR A 103 14.95 -4.66 -35.84
N ALA A 104 14.17 -3.84 -36.56
CA ALA A 104 14.71 -2.86 -37.50
C ALA A 104 15.06 -1.51 -36.86
N SER A 105 14.60 -1.25 -35.64
CA SER A 105 14.70 0.08 -35.02
C SER A 105 15.55 0.10 -33.72
N PRO A 106 16.80 -0.38 -33.73
CA PRO A 106 17.59 -0.55 -32.49
C PRO A 106 17.83 0.76 -31.72
N GLU A 107 17.85 1.90 -32.41
CA GLU A 107 17.97 3.22 -31.78
C GLU A 107 16.70 3.62 -31.01
N LEU A 108 15.51 3.39 -31.59
CA LEU A 108 14.23 3.60 -30.89
C LEU A 108 14.18 2.75 -29.61
N ALA A 109 14.56 1.47 -29.68
CA ALA A 109 14.60 0.61 -28.51
C ALA A 109 15.59 1.11 -27.45
N ARG A 110 16.78 1.62 -27.84
CA ARG A 110 17.73 2.20 -26.87
C ARG A 110 17.13 3.41 -26.15
N ILE A 111 16.51 4.34 -26.89
CA ILE A 111 15.87 5.53 -26.31
C ILE A 111 14.75 5.11 -25.34
N LEU A 112 13.87 4.21 -25.78
CA LEU A 112 12.79 3.68 -24.95
C LEU A 112 13.31 2.94 -23.72
N GLY A 113 14.40 2.19 -23.84
CA GLY A 113 15.08 1.52 -22.74
C GLY A 113 15.53 2.50 -21.66
N VAL A 114 16.15 3.63 -22.04
CA VAL A 114 16.54 4.70 -21.10
C VAL A 114 15.31 5.34 -20.44
N VAL A 115 14.27 5.65 -21.22
CA VAL A 115 13.03 6.24 -20.70
C VAL A 115 12.37 5.32 -19.66
N VAL A 116 12.26 4.01 -19.96
CA VAL A 116 11.70 3.01 -19.05
C VAL A 116 12.55 2.88 -17.80
N ALA A 117 13.88 2.80 -17.95
CA ALA A 117 14.80 2.71 -16.82
C ALA A 117 14.59 3.88 -15.84
N LEU A 118 14.54 5.12 -16.34
CA LEU A 118 14.33 6.30 -15.52
C LEU A 118 12.93 6.32 -14.87
N ALA A 119 11.89 6.06 -15.64
CA ALA A 119 10.51 6.08 -15.13
C ALA A 119 10.26 4.98 -14.09
N GLN A 120 10.74 3.75 -14.32
CA GLN A 120 10.64 2.66 -13.34
C GLN A 120 11.42 2.98 -12.07
N SER A 121 12.59 3.61 -12.18
CA SER A 121 13.37 4.07 -11.02
C SER A 121 12.58 5.03 -10.15
N LEU A 122 11.93 6.01 -10.77
CA LEU A 122 11.11 6.99 -10.05
C LEU A 122 9.91 6.33 -9.37
N ILE A 123 9.23 5.41 -10.06
CA ILE A 123 8.09 4.66 -9.50
C ILE A 123 8.53 3.83 -8.29
N VAL A 124 9.63 3.08 -8.42
CA VAL A 124 10.15 2.24 -7.33
C VAL A 124 10.65 3.10 -6.17
N ALA A 125 11.41 4.17 -6.43
CA ALA A 125 11.87 5.09 -5.40
C ALA A 125 10.70 5.71 -4.64
N PHE A 126 9.64 6.11 -5.34
CA PHE A 126 8.44 6.67 -4.73
C PHE A 126 7.66 5.62 -3.91
N ALA A 127 7.54 4.40 -4.43
CA ALA A 127 6.93 3.29 -3.71
C ALA A 127 7.70 2.94 -2.43
N VAL A 128 9.04 2.91 -2.49
CA VAL A 128 9.94 2.74 -1.33
C VAL A 128 9.74 3.87 -0.32
N TRP A 129 9.74 5.13 -0.79
CA TRP A 129 9.58 6.29 0.08
C TRP A 129 8.26 6.30 0.83
N ILE A 130 7.15 6.04 0.13
CA ILE A 130 5.81 5.96 0.77
C ILE A 130 5.73 4.75 1.70
N SER A 131 6.31 3.61 1.31
CA SER A 131 6.35 2.41 2.14
C SER A 131 7.04 2.72 3.48
N ILE A 132 8.24 3.32 3.44
CA ILE A 132 8.98 3.72 4.64
C ILE A 132 8.18 4.74 5.46
N ARG A 133 7.59 5.75 4.83
CA ARG A 133 6.78 6.78 5.53
C ARG A 133 5.57 6.16 6.23
N ARG A 134 4.91 5.17 5.62
CA ARG A 134 3.77 4.46 6.23
C ARG A 134 4.17 3.51 7.35
N LEU A 135 5.29 2.81 7.20
CA LEU A 135 5.87 1.98 8.25
C LEU A 135 6.21 2.81 9.49
N ARG A 136 6.81 4.00 9.30
CA ARG A 136 7.09 4.95 10.39
C ARG A 136 5.83 5.49 11.08
N ALA A 137 4.69 5.50 10.38
CA ALA A 137 3.40 5.94 10.92
C ALA A 137 2.56 4.82 11.57
N GLY A 138 3.07 3.58 11.63
CA GLY A 138 2.35 2.43 12.21
C GLY A 138 1.12 1.96 11.43
N LYS A 139 0.95 2.39 10.17
CA LYS A 139 -0.23 2.07 9.33
C LYS A 139 0.08 0.93 8.34
N ARG A 140 -0.94 0.16 7.94
CA ARG A 140 -0.83 -0.92 6.95
C ARG A 140 -0.26 -0.38 5.62
N ALA A 141 0.83 -0.98 5.16
CA ALA A 141 1.63 -0.49 4.04
C ALA A 141 1.36 -1.23 2.72
N VAL A 142 0.54 -2.30 2.71
CA VAL A 142 0.54 -3.29 1.61
C VAL A 142 0.01 -2.82 0.26
N LEU A 143 -0.96 -1.89 0.20
CA LEU A 143 -1.49 -1.42 -1.10
C LEU A 143 -0.48 -0.60 -1.91
N VAL A 144 0.43 0.12 -1.23
CA VAL A 144 1.39 1.01 -1.88
C VAL A 144 2.41 0.26 -2.75
N PRO A 145 3.12 -0.77 -2.25
CA PRO A 145 4.08 -1.51 -3.06
C PRO A 145 3.39 -2.31 -4.18
N ILE A 146 2.16 -2.79 -3.97
CA ILE A 146 1.38 -3.46 -5.04
C ILE A 146 1.15 -2.51 -6.21
N LEU A 147 0.68 -1.29 -5.94
CA LEU A 147 0.48 -0.25 -6.95
C LEU A 147 1.79 0.14 -7.64
N GLY A 148 2.90 0.21 -6.90
CA GLY A 148 4.22 0.48 -7.47
C GLY A 148 4.63 -0.56 -8.50
N ILE A 149 4.54 -1.86 -8.16
CA ILE A 149 4.87 -2.94 -9.09
C ILE A 149 3.92 -2.95 -10.28
N ALA A 150 2.60 -2.87 -10.04
CA ALA A 150 1.61 -2.84 -11.11
C ALA A 150 1.88 -1.70 -12.09
N ALA A 151 2.25 -0.51 -11.59
CA ALA A 151 2.62 0.62 -12.42
C ALA A 151 3.90 0.35 -13.24
N THR A 152 4.94 -0.27 -12.68
CA THR A 152 6.15 -0.61 -13.43
C THR A 152 5.90 -1.64 -14.54
N VAL A 153 5.03 -2.63 -14.28
CA VAL A 153 4.63 -3.64 -15.27
C VAL A 153 3.81 -2.99 -16.37
N LEU A 154 2.81 -2.20 -16.01
CA LEU A 154 1.96 -1.50 -16.98
C LEU A 154 2.78 -0.56 -17.87
N LEU A 155 3.71 0.21 -17.28
CA LEU A 155 4.63 1.05 -18.03
C LEU A 155 5.48 0.23 -19.02
N SER A 156 6.01 -0.91 -18.57
CA SER A 156 6.80 -1.79 -19.43
C SER A 156 5.99 -2.34 -20.61
N LEU A 157 4.73 -2.73 -20.38
CA LEU A 157 3.82 -3.19 -21.43
C LEU A 157 3.52 -2.08 -22.45
N ILE A 158 3.26 -0.86 -21.99
CA ILE A 158 2.98 0.28 -22.88
C ILE A 158 4.21 0.57 -23.76
N VAL A 159 5.40 0.61 -23.17
CA VAL A 159 6.62 0.91 -23.94
C VAL A 159 6.99 -0.22 -24.89
N ALA A 160 6.81 -1.48 -24.48
CA ALA A 160 6.98 -2.62 -25.37
C ALA A 160 6.01 -2.55 -26.55
N ALA A 161 4.74 -2.20 -26.30
CA ALA A 161 3.75 -2.01 -27.36
C ALA A 161 4.19 -0.91 -28.34
N ILE A 162 4.65 0.25 -27.86
CA ILE A 162 5.17 1.34 -28.70
C ILE A 162 6.35 0.84 -29.55
N ALA A 163 7.29 0.11 -28.94
CA ALA A 163 8.49 -0.39 -29.63
C ALA A 163 8.17 -1.41 -30.73
N ILE A 164 7.19 -2.28 -30.51
CA ILE A 164 6.77 -3.32 -31.46
C ILE A 164 5.90 -2.73 -32.56
N LEU A 165 4.90 -1.90 -32.21
CA LEU A 165 4.00 -1.29 -33.19
C LEU A 165 4.72 -0.24 -34.05
N GLY A 166 5.75 0.41 -33.52
CA GLY A 166 6.58 1.35 -34.26
C GLY A 166 7.64 0.70 -35.16
N ASP A 167 7.76 -0.63 -35.16
CA ASP A 167 8.82 -1.33 -35.89
C ASP A 167 8.34 -1.85 -37.26
N PRO A 168 9.04 -1.51 -38.36
CA PRO A 168 8.61 -1.91 -39.70
C PRO A 168 8.64 -3.43 -39.92
N THR A 169 9.58 -4.17 -39.32
CA THR A 169 9.62 -5.64 -39.45
C THR A 169 8.34 -6.29 -38.93
N PHE A 170 7.80 -5.78 -37.81
CA PHE A 170 6.54 -6.27 -37.27
C PHE A 170 5.35 -5.96 -38.18
N ALA A 171 5.30 -4.76 -38.77
CA ALA A 171 4.26 -4.37 -39.71
C ALA A 171 4.24 -5.27 -40.96
N GLU A 172 5.42 -5.60 -41.50
CA GLU A 172 5.57 -6.53 -42.62
C GLU A 172 5.12 -7.95 -42.24
N TYR A 173 5.49 -8.42 -41.04
CA TYR A 173 5.08 -9.73 -40.52
C TYR A 173 3.56 -9.86 -40.42
N VAL A 174 2.88 -8.86 -39.85
CA VAL A 174 1.42 -8.83 -39.75
C VAL A 174 0.77 -8.80 -41.13
N THR A 175 1.32 -8.03 -42.08
CA THR A 175 0.82 -7.97 -43.46
C THR A 175 0.92 -9.33 -44.15
N ARG A 176 2.06 -10.04 -43.99
CA ARG A 176 2.27 -11.39 -44.54
C ARG A 176 1.28 -12.40 -43.96
N MET A 177 1.08 -12.36 -42.64
CA MET A 177 0.14 -13.25 -41.96
C MET A 177 -1.31 -12.99 -42.42
N SER A 178 -1.69 -11.72 -42.55
CA SER A 178 -3.02 -11.32 -43.02
C SER A 178 -3.28 -11.74 -44.48
N GLY A 179 -2.28 -11.56 -45.35
CA GLY A 179 -2.35 -11.99 -46.75
C GLY A 179 -2.45 -13.51 -46.91
N SER A 180 -1.79 -14.28 -46.04
CA SER A 180 -1.87 -15.76 -46.05
C SER A 180 -3.26 -16.29 -45.68
N GLN A 181 -4.01 -15.59 -44.83
CA GLN A 181 -5.38 -15.98 -44.45
C GLN A 181 -6.42 -15.61 -45.53
N GLY A 182 -6.19 -14.53 -46.30
CA GLY A 182 -7.09 -14.10 -47.38
C GLY A 182 -7.02 -14.96 -48.65
N GLY A 183 -5.89 -15.65 -48.89
CA GLY A 183 -5.70 -16.49 -50.08
C GLY A 183 -6.27 -17.91 -49.97
N ALA A 184 -6.58 -18.39 -48.77
CA ALA A 184 -7.07 -19.77 -48.55
C ALA A 184 -8.59 -19.94 -48.81
N GLY A 185 -9.31 -18.88 -49.17
CA GLY A 185 -10.77 -18.87 -49.32
C GLY A 185 -11.30 -18.81 -50.75
N THR A 186 -10.44 -18.82 -51.77
CA THR A 186 -10.86 -18.61 -53.19
C THR A 186 -10.74 -19.83 -54.09
N ASP A 187 -10.39 -21.01 -53.56
CA ASP A 187 -10.32 -22.27 -54.32
C ASP A 187 -11.45 -23.23 -53.91
N VAL A 188 -12.71 -22.92 -54.29
CA VAL A 188 -13.82 -23.89 -54.41
C VAL A 188 -14.71 -23.53 -55.60
#